data_AF-A0AAI8U2W1-F1
#
_entry.id   AF-A0AAI8U2W1-F1
#
_cell.length_a   1.000
_cell.length_b   1.000
_cell.length_c   1.000
_cell.angle_alpha   90.00
_cell.angle_beta   90.00
_cell.angle_gamma   90.00
#
_symmetry.space_group_name_H-M   'P 1'
#
loop_
_entity.id
_entity.type
_entity.pdbx_description
1 polymer ?
#
loop_
_entity_poly.entity_id
_entity_poly.type
_entity_poly.pdbx_seq_one_letter_code
_entity_poly.pdbx_strand_id
1 'polypeptide(L)'
;MSPTVSDAAGIPTRSQIEDWQTQHLTDTAAWLRSTAAESQSLFEETRRNVDAPGGTEWTGDGKDAALDRVTADISVVGRQNEVQSEAATVAENGATDIKAAKTAALQAITEAEADGFRVGEDLSVTDTQRADLSTMATRYTAASEHAENVRWNAEQLMATDTLVGQRLQLKATELDGITFDGGGDGTIQLVDNETPGRDARHPDGRERDPDGEYGRRVRDDDFFRRPEGGESGGTDWLDSDWAGRAILDRYLVGGGRDWNIQDNPEWSQYMMNHNGLARQLDGQVLNQAQQSLNDYLAGHGASRDYSAQFHAETQNGESITGYQYLNGTNARAGDFRIDGTTHVQPQADGTYKVTVDGGYQWNDIIDPNFQYDTDSYKDKIAQIITLGQAEPYQIHIGWHSESEFIFDQSGALVSAKGYPYK
;
A
#
# COMPACT_ATOMS: atom_id res chain seq x y z
N MET A 1 13.86 -6.15 -27.91
CA MET A 1 14.53 -4.84 -28.10
C MET A 1 13.41 -3.84 -28.33
N SER A 2 13.13 -2.88 -27.47
CA SER A 2 14.03 -2.13 -26.58
C SER A 2 13.35 -1.82 -25.23
N PRO A 3 14.13 -1.63 -24.16
CA PRO A 3 13.65 -1.08 -22.91
C PRO A 3 13.44 0.44 -23.08
N THR A 4 12.40 1.01 -22.46
CA THR A 4 12.31 2.45 -22.17
C THR A 4 12.79 2.61 -20.72
N VAL A 5 14.10 2.68 -20.52
CA VAL A 5 14.84 3.92 -20.21
C VAL A 5 14.16 4.71 -19.10
N SER A 6 14.70 4.55 -17.90
CA SER A 6 14.67 5.52 -16.79
C SER A 6 14.67 6.95 -17.35
N ASP A 7 13.57 7.67 -17.14
CA ASP A 7 13.49 9.09 -17.49
C ASP A 7 14.46 9.84 -16.59
N ALA A 8 15.45 10.49 -17.21
CA ALA A 8 16.31 11.43 -16.51
C ALA A 8 15.44 12.60 -16.03
N ALA A 9 15.35 12.79 -14.71
CA ALA A 9 14.56 13.83 -14.04
C ALA A 9 14.72 15.22 -14.71
N GLY A 10 13.71 15.61 -15.49
CA GLY A 10 13.58 16.95 -16.06
C GLY A 10 13.03 17.94 -15.03
N ILE A 11 13.21 19.24 -15.30
CA ILE A 11 12.60 20.32 -14.52
C ILE A 11 11.08 20.10 -14.49
N PRO A 12 10.41 20.24 -13.33
CA PRO A 12 8.98 19.97 -13.23
C PRO A 12 8.16 20.97 -14.05
N THR A 13 7.05 20.49 -14.59
CA THR A 13 6.09 21.32 -15.31
C THR A 13 5.28 22.20 -14.35
N ARG A 14 4.57 23.19 -14.90
CA ARG A 14 3.70 24.08 -14.09
C ARG A 14 2.70 23.28 -13.26
N SER A 15 1.95 22.37 -13.88
CA SER A 15 0.96 21.56 -13.16
C SER A 15 1.61 20.70 -12.06
N GLN A 16 2.78 20.12 -12.33
CA GLN A 16 3.53 19.36 -11.32
C GLN A 16 3.95 20.23 -10.12
N ILE A 17 4.38 21.48 -10.33
CA ILE A 17 4.70 22.41 -9.24
C ILE A 17 3.43 22.77 -8.45
N GLU A 18 2.32 23.06 -9.13
CA GLU A 18 1.03 23.41 -8.51
C GLU A 18 0.50 22.27 -7.64
N ASP A 19 0.62 21.02 -8.10
CA ASP A 19 0.12 19.83 -7.41
C ASP A 19 1.14 19.16 -6.47
N TRP A 20 2.37 19.68 -6.36
CA TRP A 20 3.43 19.08 -5.54
C TRP A 20 3.00 18.89 -4.08
N GLN A 21 3.02 17.64 -3.58
CA GLN A 21 2.54 17.30 -2.24
C GLN A 21 3.69 17.00 -1.28
N THR A 22 3.53 17.35 0.00
CA THR A 22 4.50 17.05 1.06
C THR A 22 3.89 16.27 2.23
N GLN A 23 2.61 15.93 2.15
CA GLN A 23 1.87 15.29 3.24
C GLN A 23 2.48 13.93 3.60
N HIS A 24 2.93 13.18 2.60
CA HIS A 24 3.60 11.89 2.76
C HIS A 24 4.81 11.97 3.70
N LEU A 25 5.59 13.06 3.69
CA LEU A 25 6.75 13.21 4.58
C LEU A 25 6.34 13.46 6.04
N THR A 26 5.33 14.31 6.28
CA THR A 26 4.81 14.53 7.64
C THR A 26 4.18 13.27 8.22
N ASP A 27 3.55 12.51 7.35
CA ASP A 27 2.95 11.22 7.61
C ASP A 27 4.00 10.16 7.98
N THR A 28 5.09 10.06 7.20
CA THR A 28 6.25 9.20 7.49
C THR A 28 6.90 9.56 8.82
N ALA A 29 7.06 10.86 9.10
CA ALA A 29 7.64 11.30 10.37
C ALA A 29 6.80 10.89 11.58
N ALA A 30 5.48 11.05 11.51
CA ALA A 30 4.57 10.61 12.57
C ALA A 30 4.65 9.10 12.79
N TRP A 31 4.67 8.33 11.70
CA TRP A 31 4.79 6.87 11.75
C TRP A 31 6.09 6.42 12.42
N LEU A 32 7.23 6.91 11.95
CA LEU A 32 8.56 6.57 12.49
C LEU A 32 8.65 6.85 13.99
N ARG A 33 8.06 7.95 14.48
CA ARG A 33 8.04 8.26 15.91
C ARG A 33 7.12 7.37 16.71
N SER A 34 5.93 7.03 16.18
CA SER A 34 5.01 6.11 16.86
C SER A 34 5.66 4.75 17.03
N THR A 35 6.22 4.22 15.94
CA THR A 35 6.91 2.94 15.91
C THR A 35 8.10 2.88 16.87
N ALA A 36 8.93 3.93 16.91
CA ALA A 36 10.05 4.00 17.86
C ALA A 36 9.58 3.96 19.33
N ALA A 37 8.51 4.72 19.66
CA ALA A 37 7.97 4.78 21.01
C ALA A 37 7.32 3.45 21.45
N GLU A 38 6.63 2.78 20.54
CA GLU A 38 6.01 1.47 20.79
C GLU A 38 7.05 0.38 20.96
N SER A 39 8.06 0.32 20.08
CA SER A 39 9.17 -0.62 20.21
C SER A 39 9.88 -0.47 21.55
N GLN A 40 10.16 0.77 21.97
CA GLN A 40 10.75 1.02 23.29
C GLN A 40 9.86 0.49 24.43
N SER A 41 8.57 0.82 24.41
CA SER A 41 7.62 0.42 25.45
C SER A 41 7.53 -1.11 25.58
N LEU A 42 7.55 -1.79 24.44
CA LEU A 42 7.43 -3.23 24.35
C LEU A 42 8.69 -3.95 24.85
N PHE A 43 9.88 -3.46 24.52
CA PHE A 43 11.13 -4.01 25.05
C PHE A 43 11.31 -3.75 26.55
N GLU A 44 10.84 -2.61 27.05
CA GLU A 44 10.78 -2.35 28.49
C GLU A 44 9.83 -3.33 29.21
N GLU A 45 8.70 -3.70 28.58
CA GLU A 45 7.82 -4.75 29.07
C GLU A 45 8.48 -6.12 29.05
N THR A 46 9.14 -6.51 27.96
CA THR A 46 9.88 -7.77 27.85
C THR A 46 10.93 -7.90 28.94
N ARG A 47 11.72 -6.85 29.20
CA ARG A 47 12.69 -6.86 30.31
C ARG A 47 12.04 -7.10 31.66
N ARG A 48 10.90 -6.46 31.93
CA ARG A 48 10.14 -6.67 33.18
C ARG A 48 9.62 -8.10 33.29
N ASN A 49 9.14 -8.67 32.20
CA ASN A 49 8.67 -10.05 32.15
C ASN A 49 9.81 -11.06 32.34
N VAL A 50 11.01 -10.78 31.81
CA VAL A 50 12.20 -11.61 32.04
C VAL A 50 12.68 -11.51 33.48
N ASP A 51 12.64 -10.32 34.11
CA ASP A 51 13.07 -10.16 35.51
C ASP A 51 12.15 -10.87 36.50
N ALA A 52 10.83 -10.85 36.25
CA ALA A 52 9.80 -11.48 37.07
C ALA A 52 8.70 -12.14 36.23
N PRO A 53 8.95 -13.33 35.66
CA PRO A 53 7.97 -14.04 34.82
C PRO A 53 6.66 -14.28 35.58
N GLY A 54 5.55 -13.78 35.04
CA GLY A 54 4.23 -13.90 35.70
C GLY A 54 4.16 -13.26 37.11
N GLY A 55 5.07 -12.34 37.45
CA GLY A 55 5.18 -11.75 38.78
C GLY A 55 5.81 -12.66 39.84
N THR A 56 6.45 -13.77 39.42
CA THR A 56 7.15 -14.69 40.34
C THR A 56 8.64 -14.37 40.43
N GLU A 57 9.21 -14.58 41.61
CA GLU A 57 10.64 -14.38 41.84
C GLU A 57 11.43 -15.52 41.17
N TRP A 58 12.00 -15.23 40.01
CA TRP A 58 12.96 -16.11 39.33
C TRP A 58 14.39 -15.71 39.73
N THR A 59 15.29 -16.69 39.94
CA THR A 59 16.69 -16.49 40.37
C THR A 59 17.61 -17.59 39.81
N GLY A 60 18.92 -17.33 39.75
CA GLY A 60 19.97 -18.27 39.31
C GLY A 60 20.54 -17.97 37.91
N ASP A 61 21.58 -18.70 37.50
CA ASP A 61 22.37 -18.43 36.29
C ASP A 61 21.54 -18.28 34.99
N GLY A 62 20.41 -18.99 34.89
CA GLY A 62 19.50 -18.87 33.75
C GLY A 62 18.77 -17.54 33.68
N LYS A 63 18.44 -16.93 34.83
CA LYS A 63 17.91 -15.56 34.90
C LYS A 63 18.96 -14.57 34.46
N ASP A 64 20.17 -14.70 35.00
CA ASP A 64 21.27 -13.77 34.72
C ASP A 64 21.61 -13.78 33.22
N ALA A 65 21.68 -14.95 32.58
CA ALA A 65 21.87 -15.08 31.14
C ALA A 65 20.72 -14.47 30.30
N ALA A 66 19.46 -14.65 30.72
CA ALA A 66 18.31 -14.05 30.05
C ALA A 66 18.27 -12.52 30.21
N LEU A 67 18.65 -12.01 31.38
CA LEU A 67 18.76 -10.59 31.67
C LEU A 67 19.91 -9.92 30.89
N ASP A 68 21.07 -10.58 30.80
CA ASP A 68 22.18 -10.11 29.98
C ASP A 68 21.78 -10.04 28.50
N ARG A 69 21.04 -11.05 28.01
CA ARG A 69 20.54 -11.09 26.64
C ARG A 69 19.56 -9.97 26.33
N VAL A 70 18.49 -9.83 27.12
CA VAL A 70 17.49 -8.78 26.89
C VAL A 70 18.09 -7.38 27.04
N THR A 71 19.11 -7.21 27.89
CA THR A 71 19.83 -5.95 28.03
C THR A 71 20.65 -5.64 26.76
N ALA A 72 21.30 -6.65 26.16
CA ALA A 72 21.98 -6.49 24.88
C ALA A 72 20.98 -6.14 23.77
N ASP A 73 19.83 -6.82 23.72
CA ASP A 73 18.78 -6.57 22.71
C ASP A 73 18.18 -5.16 22.84
N ILE A 74 17.96 -4.65 24.07
CA ILE A 74 17.52 -3.25 24.31
C ILE A 74 18.52 -2.23 23.75
N SER A 75 19.82 -2.52 23.81
CA SER A 75 20.83 -1.60 23.25
C SER A 75 20.79 -1.54 21.71
N VAL A 76 20.38 -2.63 21.05
CA VAL A 76 20.17 -2.68 19.60
C VAL A 76 18.92 -1.87 19.23
N VAL A 77 17.82 -2.08 19.96
CA VAL A 77 16.56 -1.34 19.78
C VAL A 77 16.73 0.15 20.05
N GLY A 78 17.51 0.52 21.06
CA GLY A 78 17.83 1.92 21.33
C GLY A 78 18.49 2.62 20.14
N ARG A 79 19.46 1.95 19.48
CA ARG A 79 20.09 2.46 18.25
C ARG A 79 19.11 2.55 17.08
N GLN A 80 18.20 1.57 16.95
CA GLN A 80 17.18 1.59 15.90
C GLN A 80 16.18 2.74 16.09
N ASN A 81 15.74 2.96 17.32
CA ASN A 81 14.84 4.06 17.67
C ASN A 81 15.48 5.43 17.45
N GLU A 82 16.79 5.55 17.69
CA GLU A 82 17.57 6.75 17.36
C GLU A 82 17.54 7.02 15.86
N VAL A 83 17.87 6.04 15.02
CA VAL A 83 17.85 6.19 13.55
C VAL A 83 16.44 6.49 13.03
N GLN A 84 15.41 5.84 13.57
CA GLN A 84 14.01 6.13 13.22
C GLN A 84 13.60 7.57 13.61
N SER A 85 14.02 8.04 14.78
CA SER A 85 13.77 9.42 15.24
C SER A 85 14.49 10.46 14.37
N GLU A 86 15.71 10.15 13.94
CA GLU A 86 16.47 10.99 13.01
C GLU A 86 15.84 11.01 11.61
N ALA A 87 15.40 9.86 11.10
CA ALA A 87 14.67 9.77 9.84
C ALA A 87 13.35 10.56 9.89
N ALA A 88 12.62 10.50 11.01
CA ALA A 88 11.41 11.29 11.21
C ALA A 88 11.70 12.80 11.15
N THR A 89 12.82 13.21 11.76
CA THR A 89 13.28 14.60 11.74
C THR A 89 13.68 15.05 10.32
N VAL A 90 14.33 14.17 9.55
CA VAL A 90 14.65 14.43 8.13
C VAL A 90 13.36 14.62 7.31
N ALA A 91 12.36 13.75 7.50
CA ALA A 91 11.09 13.84 6.78
C ALA A 91 10.33 15.13 7.12
N GLU A 92 10.22 15.50 8.40
CA GLU A 92 9.54 16.75 8.82
C GLU A 92 10.21 18.02 8.31
N ASN A 93 11.54 18.09 8.45
CA ASN A 93 12.30 19.23 7.94
C ASN A 93 12.20 19.28 6.42
N GLY A 94 12.30 18.12 5.76
CA GLY A 94 12.13 18.00 4.32
C GLY A 94 10.77 18.48 3.83
N ALA A 95 9.68 18.12 4.51
CA ALA A 95 8.33 18.59 4.19
C ALA A 95 8.25 20.13 4.25
N THR A 96 8.87 20.71 5.27
CA THR A 96 8.93 22.17 5.45
C THR A 96 9.74 22.83 4.34
N ASP A 97 10.93 22.31 4.04
CA ASP A 97 11.85 22.84 3.03
C ASP A 97 11.26 22.75 1.62
N ILE A 98 10.66 21.61 1.26
CA ILE A 98 9.99 21.40 -0.04
C ILE A 98 8.79 22.33 -0.17
N LYS A 99 7.99 22.50 0.88
CA LYS A 99 6.86 23.43 0.87
C LYS A 99 7.31 24.88 0.67
N ALA A 100 8.43 25.28 1.26
CA ALA A 100 9.02 26.59 1.05
C ALA A 100 9.51 26.76 -0.40
N ALA A 101 10.20 25.76 -0.96
CA ALA A 101 10.66 25.79 -2.35
C ALA A 101 9.49 25.81 -3.35
N LYS A 102 8.42 25.05 -3.09
CA LYS A 102 7.16 25.09 -3.88
C LYS A 102 6.58 26.50 -3.87
N THR A 103 6.50 27.11 -2.68
CA THR A 103 5.97 28.47 -2.52
C THR A 103 6.79 29.48 -3.32
N ALA A 104 8.12 29.36 -3.31
CA ALA A 104 9.01 30.24 -4.07
C ALA A 104 8.82 30.07 -5.59
N ALA A 105 8.67 28.83 -6.08
CA ALA A 105 8.39 28.57 -7.49
C ALA A 105 7.03 29.15 -7.93
N LEU A 106 5.97 28.95 -7.15
CA LEU A 106 4.66 29.54 -7.42
C LEU A 106 4.67 31.07 -7.36
N GLN A 107 5.46 31.64 -6.45
CA GLN A 107 5.64 33.09 -6.36
C GLN A 107 6.34 33.64 -7.61
N ALA A 108 7.41 33.01 -8.09
CA ALA A 108 8.10 33.42 -9.31
C ALA A 108 7.17 33.38 -10.54
N ILE A 109 6.30 32.36 -10.62
CA ILE A 109 5.27 32.28 -11.67
C ILE A 109 4.29 33.45 -11.54
N THR A 110 3.79 33.71 -10.33
CA THR A 110 2.84 34.79 -10.05
C THR A 110 3.42 36.17 -10.36
N GLU A 111 4.70 36.41 -10.05
CA GLU A 111 5.40 37.66 -10.33
C GLU A 111 5.55 37.89 -11.85
N ALA A 112 5.92 36.87 -12.61
CA ALA A 112 5.96 36.95 -14.07
C ALA A 112 4.58 37.26 -14.67
N GLU A 113 3.52 36.61 -14.15
CA GLU A 113 2.14 36.85 -14.61
C GLU A 113 1.64 38.26 -14.26
N ALA A 114 1.99 38.77 -13.07
CA ALA A 114 1.66 40.13 -12.65
C ALA A 114 2.31 41.20 -13.53
N ASP A 115 3.50 40.93 -14.07
CA ASP A 115 4.22 41.80 -15.00
C ASP A 115 3.71 41.70 -16.46
N GLY A 116 2.60 40.98 -16.67
CA GLY A 116 1.95 40.85 -17.97
C GLY A 116 2.62 39.83 -18.89
N PHE A 117 3.35 38.86 -18.34
CA PHE A 117 3.77 37.67 -19.06
C PHE A 117 2.80 36.51 -18.82
N ARG A 118 2.92 35.44 -19.60
CA ARG A 118 2.26 34.15 -19.39
C ARG A 118 3.34 33.11 -19.18
N VAL A 119 3.20 32.29 -18.14
CA VAL A 119 4.04 31.12 -17.92
C VAL A 119 3.35 29.86 -18.45
N GLY A 120 3.98 29.18 -19.40
CA GLY A 120 3.49 27.94 -20.01
C GLY A 120 3.66 26.70 -19.12
N GLU A 121 3.12 25.57 -19.57
CA GLU A 121 3.27 24.27 -18.89
C GLU A 121 4.75 23.86 -18.76
N ASP A 122 5.55 24.18 -19.77
CA ASP A 122 7.00 23.97 -19.83
C ASP A 122 7.82 25.06 -19.11
N LEU A 123 7.16 25.92 -18.33
CA LEU A 123 7.73 27.09 -17.65
C LEU A 123 8.29 28.17 -18.60
N SER A 124 7.97 28.12 -19.89
CA SER A 124 8.34 29.19 -20.82
C SER A 124 7.57 30.48 -20.51
N VAL A 125 8.26 31.62 -20.57
CA VAL A 125 7.68 32.95 -20.31
C VAL A 125 7.44 33.68 -21.61
N THR A 126 6.17 34.03 -21.90
CA THR A 126 5.75 34.71 -23.13
C THR A 126 5.09 36.04 -22.81
N ASP A 127 5.49 37.12 -23.49
CA ASP A 127 4.85 38.43 -23.34
C ASP A 127 3.41 38.42 -23.87
N THR A 128 2.47 38.95 -23.08
CA THR A 128 1.05 39.06 -23.45
C THR A 128 0.65 40.46 -23.93
N GLN A 129 1.54 41.44 -23.80
CA GLN A 129 1.30 42.82 -24.23
C GLN A 129 1.34 42.94 -25.76
N ARG A 130 0.68 43.98 -26.29
CA ARG A 130 0.76 44.29 -27.72
C ARG A 130 2.18 44.71 -28.07
N ALA A 131 2.69 44.20 -29.20
CA ALA A 131 4.02 44.52 -29.69
C ALA A 131 4.18 46.04 -29.91
N ASP A 132 5.14 46.63 -29.19
CA ASP A 132 5.58 48.01 -29.32
C ASP A 132 7.10 48.02 -29.49
N LEU A 133 7.58 48.43 -30.66
CA LEU A 133 9.01 48.43 -31.00
C LEU A 133 9.85 49.30 -30.06
N SER A 134 9.24 50.29 -29.40
CA SER A 134 9.95 51.17 -28.47
C SER A 134 10.25 50.53 -27.11
N THR A 135 9.46 49.53 -26.70
CA THR A 135 9.61 48.81 -25.41
C THR A 135 10.03 47.35 -25.58
N MET A 136 10.02 46.83 -26.82
CA MET A 136 10.27 45.42 -27.13
C MET A 136 11.60 44.88 -26.56
N ALA A 137 12.68 45.66 -26.63
CA ALA A 137 13.98 45.24 -26.07
C ALA A 137 13.91 45.07 -24.54
N THR A 138 13.31 46.04 -23.84
CA THR A 138 13.11 45.98 -22.37
C THR A 138 12.22 44.81 -21.97
N ARG A 139 11.12 44.59 -22.70
CA ARG A 139 10.20 43.46 -22.45
C ARG A 139 10.87 42.11 -22.69
N TYR A 140 11.73 41.99 -23.71
CA TYR A 140 12.49 40.77 -23.97
C TYR A 140 13.48 40.46 -22.85
N THR A 141 14.18 41.49 -22.34
CA THR A 141 15.06 41.34 -21.17
C THR A 141 14.26 40.89 -19.95
N ALA A 142 13.15 41.55 -19.63
CA ALA A 142 12.30 41.19 -18.50
C ALA A 142 11.71 39.77 -18.63
N ALA A 143 11.30 39.34 -19.84
CA ALA A 143 10.83 37.97 -20.09
C ALA A 143 11.94 36.94 -19.81
N SER A 144 13.19 37.25 -20.19
CA SER A 144 14.34 36.38 -19.96
C SER A 144 14.68 36.28 -18.46
N GLU A 145 14.66 37.40 -17.75
CA GLU A 145 14.88 37.44 -16.29
C GLU A 145 13.80 36.65 -15.54
N HIS A 146 12.54 36.80 -15.91
CA HIS A 146 11.43 36.02 -15.35
C HIS A 146 11.56 34.53 -15.68
N ALA A 147 11.94 34.17 -16.91
CA ALA A 147 12.14 32.78 -17.30
C ALA A 147 13.27 32.12 -16.50
N GLU A 148 14.38 32.82 -16.29
CA GLU A 148 15.49 32.35 -15.46
C GLU A 148 15.08 32.19 -13.99
N ASN A 149 14.32 33.15 -13.44
CA ASN A 149 13.84 33.10 -12.06
C ASN A 149 12.86 31.93 -11.83
N VAL A 150 11.86 31.76 -12.70
CA VAL A 150 10.90 30.63 -12.62
C VAL A 150 11.65 29.30 -12.71
N ARG A 151 12.56 29.18 -13.69
CA ARG A 151 13.35 27.97 -13.89
C ARG A 151 14.23 27.66 -12.69
N TRP A 152 14.93 28.65 -12.15
CA TRP A 152 15.81 28.48 -11.00
C TRP A 152 15.02 27.97 -9.78
N ASN A 153 13.84 28.54 -9.49
CA ASN A 153 13.02 28.08 -8.36
C ASN A 153 12.46 26.67 -8.58
N ALA A 154 12.06 26.31 -9.81
CA ALA A 154 11.64 24.95 -10.14
C ALA A 154 12.77 23.93 -9.97
N GLU A 155 14.00 24.28 -10.38
CA GLU A 155 15.20 23.48 -10.15
C GLU A 155 15.52 23.35 -8.64
N GLN A 156 15.34 24.41 -7.85
CA GLN A 156 15.52 24.36 -6.40
C GLN A 156 14.49 23.45 -5.72
N LEU A 157 13.23 23.48 -6.14
CA LEU A 157 12.19 22.57 -5.64
C LEU A 157 12.58 21.11 -5.85
N MET A 158 12.91 20.75 -7.09
CA MET A 158 13.32 19.39 -7.44
C MET A 158 14.61 18.95 -6.71
N ALA A 159 15.59 19.84 -6.61
CA ALA A 159 16.84 19.55 -5.91
C ALA A 159 16.62 19.34 -4.40
N THR A 160 15.71 20.11 -3.80
CA THR A 160 15.35 19.98 -2.38
C THR A 160 14.67 18.63 -2.13
N ASP A 161 13.69 18.29 -2.96
CA ASP A 161 12.98 17.00 -2.88
C ASP A 161 13.92 15.80 -3.04
N THR A 162 14.80 15.85 -4.06
CA THR A 162 15.83 14.82 -4.29
C THR A 162 16.77 14.66 -3.09
N LEU A 163 17.21 15.78 -2.49
CA LEU A 163 18.10 15.75 -1.33
C LEU A 163 17.43 15.13 -0.10
N VAL A 164 16.15 15.42 0.13
CA VAL A 164 15.36 14.81 1.20
C VAL A 164 15.25 13.30 0.98
N GLY A 165 14.91 12.87 -0.24
CA GLY A 165 14.85 11.45 -0.62
C GLY A 165 16.18 10.72 -0.37
N GLN A 166 17.31 11.30 -0.79
CA GLN A 166 18.64 10.73 -0.54
C GLN A 166 18.98 10.60 0.95
N ARG A 167 18.61 11.59 1.77
CA ARG A 167 18.83 11.54 3.22
C ARG A 167 17.99 10.47 3.90
N LEU A 168 16.74 10.30 3.47
CA LEU A 168 15.87 9.22 3.95
C LEU A 168 16.41 7.84 3.55
N GLN A 169 16.89 7.70 2.31
CA GLN A 169 17.54 6.47 1.84
C GLN A 169 18.78 6.12 2.68
N LEU A 170 19.62 7.10 3.00
CA LEU A 170 20.78 6.89 3.87
C LEU A 170 20.36 6.39 5.26
N LYS A 171 19.28 6.94 5.82
CA LYS A 171 18.76 6.48 7.12
C LYS A 171 18.16 5.08 7.03
N ALA A 172 17.56 4.71 5.91
CA ALA A 172 17.11 3.33 5.67
C ALA A 172 18.29 2.35 5.65
N THR A 173 19.39 2.69 4.94
CA THR A 173 20.63 1.89 4.93
C THR A 173 21.28 1.80 6.31
N GLU A 174 21.30 2.90 7.07
CA GLU A 174 21.81 2.90 8.44
C GLU A 174 21.00 1.97 9.35
N LEU A 175 19.66 2.00 9.24
CA LEU A 175 18.81 1.11 10.00
C LEU A 175 19.04 -0.36 9.62
N ASP A 176 19.25 -0.65 8.32
CA ASP A 176 19.55 -2.01 7.86
C ASP A 176 20.84 -2.58 8.48
N GLY A 177 21.85 -1.73 8.69
CA GLY A 177 23.12 -2.11 9.31
C GLY A 177 23.04 -2.42 10.81
N ILE A 178 21.91 -2.14 11.48
CA ILE A 178 21.74 -2.43 12.91
C ILE A 178 21.10 -3.80 13.10
N THR A 179 21.89 -4.77 13.59
CA THR A 179 21.48 -6.16 13.83
C THR A 179 21.66 -6.57 15.28
N PHE A 180 20.85 -7.55 15.73
CA PHE A 180 21.09 -8.25 16.99
C PHE A 180 22.26 -9.24 16.84
N ASP A 181 23.20 -9.21 17.77
CA ASP A 181 24.28 -10.21 17.80
C ASP A 181 23.73 -11.55 18.31
N GLY A 182 24.12 -12.72 17.76
CA GLY A 182 23.90 -14.03 18.40
C GLY A 182 22.70 -14.90 17.97
N GLY A 183 22.13 -14.72 16.77
CA GLY A 183 21.01 -15.52 16.24
C GLY A 183 21.34 -16.99 15.87
N GLY A 184 22.01 -17.75 16.76
CA GLY A 184 22.39 -19.13 16.44
C GLY A 184 22.89 -20.02 17.59
N ASP A 185 22.65 -19.70 18.87
CA ASP A 185 22.95 -20.65 19.95
C ASP A 185 21.66 -21.23 20.55
N GLY A 186 21.35 -22.47 20.15
CA GLY A 186 20.16 -23.23 20.54
C GLY A 186 20.19 -23.77 21.98
N THR A 187 20.91 -23.10 22.88
CA THR A 187 21.10 -23.53 24.28
C THR A 187 19.99 -23.03 25.21
N ILE A 188 19.15 -22.09 24.76
CA ILE A 188 17.96 -21.63 25.50
C ILE A 188 16.72 -21.82 24.61
N GLN A 189 15.98 -22.90 24.86
CA GLN A 189 14.62 -23.09 24.37
C GLN A 189 13.69 -22.27 25.27
N LEU A 190 12.80 -21.46 24.67
CA LEU A 190 11.62 -20.99 25.39
C LEU A 190 10.85 -22.23 25.85
N VAL A 191 10.90 -22.53 27.14
CA VAL A 191 10.08 -23.58 27.73
C VAL A 191 8.64 -23.12 27.56
N ASP A 192 7.82 -24.04 27.05
CA ASP A 192 6.38 -24.03 26.90
C ASP A 192 5.68 -23.64 28.21
N ASN A 193 5.72 -22.36 28.57
CA ASN A 193 4.76 -21.79 29.49
C ASN A 193 3.61 -21.26 28.67
N GLU A 194 2.60 -22.11 28.44
CA GLU A 194 1.26 -21.69 28.04
C GLU A 194 0.83 -20.56 28.97
N THR A 195 1.11 -19.34 28.55
CA THR A 195 0.58 -18.15 29.21
C THR A 195 -0.90 -18.19 28.85
N PRO A 196 -1.83 -18.26 29.81
CA PRO A 196 -3.25 -18.23 29.48
C PRO A 196 -3.44 -17.01 28.61
N GLY A 197 -3.86 -17.23 27.35
CA GLY A 197 -3.90 -16.19 26.33
C GLY A 197 -4.53 -14.95 26.94
N ARG A 198 -3.88 -13.78 26.77
CA ARG A 198 -4.50 -12.50 27.11
C ARG A 198 -5.90 -12.55 26.56
N ASP A 199 -6.88 -12.64 27.46
CA ASP A 199 -8.26 -12.94 27.12
C ASP A 199 -8.66 -11.93 26.04
N ALA A 200 -8.87 -12.41 24.83
CA ALA A 200 -9.29 -11.62 23.68
C ALA A 200 -10.76 -11.22 23.84
N ARG A 201 -11.19 -10.91 25.06
CA ARG A 201 -12.57 -10.64 25.43
C ARG A 201 -12.68 -9.25 26.02
N HIS A 202 -13.66 -8.52 25.52
CA HIS A 202 -14.08 -7.24 26.04
C HIS A 202 -14.57 -7.43 27.51
N PRO A 203 -14.53 -6.43 28.41
CA PRO A 203 -14.93 -6.59 29.82
C PRO A 203 -16.37 -7.08 30.04
N ASP A 204 -17.20 -7.10 29.00
CA ASP A 204 -18.57 -7.64 28.97
C ASP A 204 -18.67 -9.06 28.36
N GLY A 205 -17.54 -9.73 28.09
CA GLY A 205 -17.47 -11.15 27.74
C GLY A 205 -17.59 -11.48 26.24
N ARG A 206 -17.62 -10.49 25.35
CA ARG A 206 -17.62 -10.70 23.89
C ARG A 206 -16.20 -10.88 23.36
N GLU A 207 -16.02 -11.79 22.39
CA GLU A 207 -14.77 -11.89 21.62
C GLU A 207 -14.46 -10.55 20.94
N ARG A 208 -13.24 -10.08 21.13
CA ARG A 208 -12.67 -8.89 20.51
C ARG A 208 -12.28 -9.28 19.10
N ASP A 209 -13.27 -9.25 18.20
CA ASP A 209 -13.07 -9.41 16.77
C ASP A 209 -11.93 -8.48 16.31
N PRO A 210 -10.82 -9.01 15.76
CA PRO A 210 -9.72 -8.18 15.26
C PRO A 210 -10.18 -7.19 14.19
N ASP A 211 -11.26 -7.49 13.47
CA ASP A 211 -11.76 -6.73 12.33
C ASP A 211 -12.89 -5.75 12.72
N GLY A 212 -13.44 -5.96 13.92
CA GLY A 212 -14.66 -5.30 14.40
C GLY A 212 -15.88 -5.78 13.60
N GLU A 213 -17.02 -5.93 14.27
CA GLU A 213 -18.25 -6.63 13.82
C GLU A 213 -18.78 -6.29 12.41
N TYR A 214 -18.27 -5.23 11.75
CA TYR A 214 -18.56 -4.83 10.36
C TYR A 214 -17.38 -4.11 9.69
N GLY A 215 -16.12 -4.43 9.98
CA GLY A 215 -14.96 -3.72 9.42
C GLY A 215 -14.78 -2.31 10.00
N ARG A 216 -15.25 -2.06 11.23
CA ARG A 216 -15.11 -0.73 11.86
C ARG A 216 -13.65 -0.36 12.17
N ARG A 217 -12.77 -1.36 12.35
CA ARG A 217 -11.32 -1.15 12.48
C ARG A 217 -10.60 -0.96 11.13
N VAL A 218 -11.26 -1.30 10.02
CA VAL A 218 -10.79 -1.01 8.65
C VAL A 218 -11.11 0.45 8.25
N ARG A 219 -11.94 1.16 9.03
CA ARG A 219 -12.47 2.50 8.71
C ARG A 219 -11.78 3.66 9.43
N ASP A 220 -11.34 3.42 10.66
CA ASP A 220 -10.54 4.37 11.45
C ASP A 220 -9.20 3.69 11.72
N ASP A 221 -8.15 4.21 11.10
CA ASP A 221 -6.77 3.79 11.30
C ASP A 221 -6.38 4.18 12.75
N ASP A 222 -6.80 3.42 13.76
CA ASP A 222 -6.53 3.75 15.18
C ASP A 222 -5.01 3.86 15.46
N PHE A 223 -4.21 3.10 14.70
CA PHE A 223 -2.75 3.14 14.70
C PHE A 223 -2.19 4.40 14.02
N PHE A 224 -2.72 4.78 12.85
CA PHE A 224 -2.18 5.88 12.03
C PHE A 224 -2.92 7.22 12.21
N ARG A 225 -4.02 7.26 12.99
CA ARG A 225 -4.91 8.39 13.29
C ARG A 225 -5.32 9.20 12.05
N ARG A 226 -5.71 8.53 10.96
CA ARG A 226 -6.14 9.18 9.71
C ARG A 226 -7.62 8.99 9.40
N PRO A 227 -8.28 10.00 8.78
CA PRO A 227 -9.60 9.83 8.18
C PRO A 227 -9.55 9.05 6.85
N GLU A 228 -10.69 8.46 6.50
CA GLU A 228 -10.98 7.61 5.33
C GLU A 228 -10.33 8.05 3.99
N GLY A 229 -9.73 7.09 3.26
CA GLY A 229 -9.77 7.08 1.78
C GLY A 229 -8.66 7.74 0.94
N GLY A 230 -7.47 8.06 1.46
CA GLY A 230 -6.40 8.70 0.65
C GLY A 230 -5.39 7.74 0.00
N GLU A 231 -5.22 7.85 -1.33
CA GLU A 231 -3.98 7.50 -2.05
C GLU A 231 -2.91 8.56 -1.72
N SER A 232 -1.74 8.13 -1.27
CA SER A 232 -0.56 9.00 -1.19
C SER A 232 0.02 9.12 -2.60
N GLY A 233 -0.18 10.24 -3.30
CA GLY A 233 0.43 10.48 -4.61
C GLY A 233 1.89 10.96 -4.50
N GLY A 234 2.80 10.10 -4.05
CA GLY A 234 4.23 10.36 -3.85
C GLY A 234 5.12 9.47 -4.73
N THR A 235 6.43 9.47 -4.46
CA THR A 235 7.42 8.68 -5.23
C THR A 235 7.31 7.16 -5.00
N ASP A 236 7.63 6.39 -6.05
CA ASP A 236 7.45 4.94 -6.28
C ASP A 236 7.63 3.91 -5.13
N TRP A 237 8.27 4.22 -4.00
CA TRP A 237 8.52 3.26 -2.90
C TRP A 237 7.79 3.56 -1.58
N LEU A 238 7.16 4.73 -1.43
CA LEU A 238 6.42 5.14 -0.22
C LEU A 238 4.92 5.36 -0.44
N ASP A 239 4.42 5.19 -1.66
CA ASP A 239 2.99 5.25 -1.93
C ASP A 239 2.26 4.20 -1.09
N SER A 240 1.24 4.63 -0.36
CA SER A 240 0.40 3.75 0.43
C SER A 240 -1.06 4.11 0.26
N ASP A 241 -1.89 3.09 0.24
CA ASP A 241 -3.35 3.22 0.31
C ASP A 241 -3.86 2.56 1.60
N TRP A 242 -5.17 2.67 1.82
CA TRP A 242 -5.79 2.14 3.03
C TRP A 242 -5.66 0.61 3.11
N ALA A 243 -5.70 -0.09 1.96
CA ALA A 243 -5.62 -1.54 1.91
C ALA A 243 -4.21 -2.04 2.27
N GLY A 244 -3.16 -1.39 1.76
CA GLY A 244 -1.78 -1.69 2.08
C GLY A 244 -1.44 -1.40 3.54
N ARG A 245 -1.97 -0.30 4.10
CA ARG A 245 -1.85 -0.01 5.54
C ARG A 245 -2.57 -1.06 6.40
N ALA A 246 -3.74 -1.51 6.00
CA ALA A 246 -4.50 -2.53 6.74
C ALA A 246 -3.82 -3.92 6.70
N ILE A 247 -3.25 -4.31 5.55
CA ILE A 247 -2.44 -5.53 5.41
C ILE A 247 -1.20 -5.47 6.30
N LEU A 248 -0.52 -4.32 6.34
CA LEU A 248 0.65 -4.09 7.18
C LEU A 248 0.29 -4.11 8.68
N ASP A 249 -0.77 -3.42 9.10
CA ASP A 249 -1.24 -3.46 10.49
C ASP A 249 -1.54 -4.90 10.94
N ARG A 250 -2.26 -5.67 10.10
CA ARG A 250 -2.54 -7.08 10.37
C ARG A 250 -1.26 -7.91 10.51
N TYR A 251 -0.25 -7.65 9.68
CA TYR A 251 1.04 -8.32 9.79
C TYR A 251 1.76 -7.98 11.13
N LEU A 252 1.68 -6.72 11.56
CA LEU A 252 2.36 -6.22 12.76
C LEU A 252 1.63 -6.59 14.07
N VAL A 253 0.30 -6.65 14.11
CA VAL A 253 -0.44 -6.85 15.38
C VAL A 253 -1.44 -8.01 15.36
N GLY A 254 -1.56 -8.69 14.23
CA GLY A 254 -2.49 -9.81 14.05
C GLY A 254 -2.08 -11.11 14.73
N GLY A 255 -0.79 -11.28 15.02
CA GLY A 255 -0.22 -12.49 15.63
C GLY A 255 -0.40 -13.73 14.77
N GLY A 256 -0.13 -13.64 13.46
CA GLY A 256 -0.20 -14.76 12.52
C GLY A 256 -1.60 -15.27 12.16
N ARG A 257 -2.66 -14.62 12.66
CA ARG A 257 -4.03 -15.07 12.40
C ARG A 257 -4.48 -14.74 10.99
N ASP A 258 -4.82 -15.80 10.25
CA ASP A 258 -5.44 -15.74 8.93
C ASP A 258 -6.57 -14.70 8.88
N TRP A 259 -6.66 -13.99 7.76
CA TRP A 259 -7.61 -12.91 7.55
C TRP A 259 -8.59 -13.28 6.44
N ASN A 260 -9.82 -13.60 6.84
CA ASN A 260 -10.91 -13.91 5.93
C ASN A 260 -11.83 -12.70 5.80
N ILE A 261 -11.86 -12.10 4.62
CA ILE A 261 -12.66 -10.95 4.26
C ILE A 261 -13.71 -11.43 3.27
N GLN A 262 -14.98 -11.38 3.64
CA GLN A 262 -16.07 -11.85 2.78
C GLN A 262 -17.13 -10.75 2.61
N ASP A 263 -17.38 -10.36 1.36
CA ASP A 263 -18.39 -9.36 0.97
C ASP A 263 -18.29 -8.03 1.74
N ASN A 264 -17.08 -7.69 2.18
CA ASN A 264 -16.82 -6.37 2.72
C ASN A 264 -16.93 -5.35 1.57
N PRO A 265 -17.78 -4.31 1.66
CA PRO A 265 -18.04 -3.41 0.53
C PRO A 265 -16.79 -2.71 0.01
N GLU A 266 -15.91 -2.27 0.91
CA GLU A 266 -14.69 -1.53 0.57
C GLU A 266 -13.67 -2.43 -0.13
N TRP A 267 -13.39 -3.61 0.43
CA TRP A 267 -12.51 -4.61 -0.19
C TRP A 267 -13.09 -5.16 -1.50
N SER A 268 -14.40 -5.38 -1.56
CA SER A 268 -15.06 -5.83 -2.79
C SER A 268 -14.90 -4.79 -3.89
N GLN A 269 -15.18 -3.52 -3.59
CA GLN A 269 -15.00 -2.42 -4.53
C GLN A 269 -13.53 -2.24 -4.90
N TYR A 270 -12.62 -2.36 -3.94
CA TYR A 270 -11.18 -2.31 -4.17
C TYR A 270 -10.78 -3.38 -5.19
N MET A 271 -10.99 -4.66 -4.91
CA MET A 271 -10.66 -5.76 -5.83
C MET A 271 -11.33 -5.59 -7.21
N MET A 272 -12.58 -5.11 -7.26
CA MET A 272 -13.30 -4.89 -8.52
C MET A 272 -12.77 -3.70 -9.34
N ASN A 273 -12.18 -2.68 -8.70
CA ASN A 273 -11.64 -1.49 -9.39
C ASN A 273 -10.33 -1.78 -10.14
N HIS A 274 -9.65 -2.90 -9.84
CA HIS A 274 -8.37 -3.21 -10.45
C HIS A 274 -8.48 -3.67 -11.91
N ASN A 275 -8.10 -2.80 -12.86
CA ASN A 275 -8.22 -3.06 -14.31
C ASN A 275 -7.39 -4.25 -14.82
N GLY A 276 -6.29 -4.62 -14.15
CA GLY A 276 -5.47 -5.80 -14.51
C GLY A 276 -6.21 -7.11 -14.23
N LEU A 277 -6.58 -7.33 -12.96
CA LEU A 277 -7.47 -8.41 -12.51
C LEU A 277 -8.76 -8.52 -13.34
N ALA A 278 -9.48 -7.42 -13.59
CA ALA A 278 -10.68 -7.44 -14.41
C ALA A 278 -10.44 -8.04 -15.81
N ARG A 279 -9.32 -7.72 -16.45
CA ARG A 279 -8.93 -8.29 -17.76
C ARG A 279 -8.62 -9.78 -17.69
N GLN A 280 -8.09 -10.27 -16.58
CA GLN A 280 -7.83 -11.71 -16.39
C GLN A 280 -9.13 -12.49 -16.21
N LEU A 281 -10.13 -11.86 -15.58
CA LEU A 281 -11.45 -12.47 -15.36
C LEU A 281 -12.36 -12.45 -16.58
N ASP A 282 -12.24 -11.44 -17.45
CA ASP A 282 -13.06 -11.27 -18.67
C ASP A 282 -13.21 -12.60 -19.44
N GLY A 283 -12.09 -13.17 -19.89
CA GLY A 283 -12.11 -14.43 -20.64
C GLY A 283 -12.68 -15.61 -19.84
N GLN A 284 -12.47 -15.66 -18.53
CA GLN A 284 -12.96 -16.76 -17.68
C GLN A 284 -14.49 -16.71 -17.56
N VAL A 285 -15.05 -15.54 -17.24
CA VAL A 285 -16.49 -15.37 -17.02
C VAL A 285 -17.27 -15.49 -18.34
N LEU A 286 -16.76 -14.91 -19.44
CA LEU A 286 -17.38 -15.06 -20.76
C LEU A 286 -17.45 -16.52 -21.21
N ASN A 287 -16.38 -17.29 -20.98
CA ASN A 287 -16.34 -18.70 -21.34
C ASN A 287 -17.43 -19.51 -20.61
N GLN A 288 -17.70 -19.20 -19.34
CA GLN A 288 -18.79 -19.87 -18.61
C GLN A 288 -20.16 -19.51 -19.18
N ALA A 289 -20.39 -18.24 -19.54
CA ALA A 289 -21.65 -17.81 -20.13
C ALA A 289 -21.89 -18.48 -21.50
N GLN A 290 -20.87 -18.51 -22.37
CA GLN A 290 -20.94 -19.16 -23.68
C GLN A 290 -21.17 -20.67 -23.56
N GLN A 291 -20.47 -21.32 -22.63
CA GLN A 291 -20.65 -22.76 -22.40
C GLN A 291 -22.06 -23.08 -21.90
N SER A 292 -22.59 -22.27 -20.97
CA SER A 292 -23.97 -22.41 -20.49
C SER A 292 -24.99 -22.28 -21.61
N LEU A 293 -24.78 -21.36 -22.56
CA LEU A 293 -25.66 -21.22 -23.72
C LEU A 293 -25.59 -22.46 -24.63
N ASN A 294 -24.38 -22.95 -24.91
CA ASN A 294 -24.21 -24.15 -25.73
C ASN A 294 -24.89 -25.37 -25.12
N ASP A 295 -24.76 -25.56 -23.80
CA ASP A 295 -25.39 -26.64 -23.06
C ASP A 295 -26.92 -26.53 -23.08
N TYR A 296 -27.45 -25.31 -22.92
CA TYR A 296 -28.89 -25.03 -23.04
C TYR A 296 -29.42 -25.39 -24.44
N LEU A 297 -28.71 -24.96 -25.50
CA LEU A 297 -29.07 -25.26 -26.89
C LEU A 297 -28.97 -26.77 -27.21
N ALA A 298 -28.12 -27.50 -26.50
CA ALA A 298 -28.03 -28.96 -26.55
C ALA A 298 -29.08 -29.69 -25.70
N GLY A 299 -29.88 -28.96 -24.91
CA GLY A 299 -30.97 -29.51 -24.10
C GLY A 299 -30.61 -29.90 -22.66
N HIS A 300 -29.47 -29.44 -22.15
CA HIS A 300 -28.97 -29.79 -20.80
C HIS A 300 -29.55 -28.94 -19.65
N GLY A 301 -30.56 -28.11 -19.92
CA GLY A 301 -31.22 -27.26 -18.93
C GLY A 301 -30.70 -25.82 -18.94
N ALA A 302 -31.40 -24.94 -18.22
CA ALA A 302 -31.13 -23.50 -18.23
C ALA A 302 -30.11 -23.05 -17.18
N SER A 303 -29.70 -23.91 -16.25
CA SER A 303 -28.77 -23.56 -15.18
C SER A 303 -27.60 -24.52 -15.13
N ARG A 304 -26.42 -23.97 -14.81
CA ARG A 304 -25.18 -24.74 -14.68
C ARG A 304 -24.30 -24.13 -13.60
N ASP A 305 -23.81 -24.97 -12.70
CA ASP A 305 -22.78 -24.57 -11.75
C ASP A 305 -21.40 -24.61 -12.43
N TYR A 306 -20.52 -23.72 -12.01
CA TYR A 306 -19.14 -23.70 -12.48
C TYR A 306 -18.19 -23.41 -11.33
N SER A 307 -16.96 -23.86 -11.50
CA SER A 307 -15.84 -23.41 -10.68
C SER A 307 -14.55 -23.44 -11.50
N ALA A 308 -13.62 -22.56 -11.16
CA ALA A 308 -12.26 -22.58 -11.68
C ALA A 308 -11.29 -22.05 -10.63
N GLN A 309 -10.03 -22.47 -10.77
CA GLN A 309 -8.93 -22.00 -9.96
C GLN A 309 -7.75 -21.71 -10.88
N PHE A 310 -7.12 -20.55 -10.71
CA PHE A 310 -5.97 -20.13 -11.54
C PHE A 310 -5.12 -19.08 -10.81
N HIS A 311 -3.86 -18.94 -11.21
CA HIS A 311 -2.99 -17.88 -10.70
C HIS A 311 -3.39 -16.52 -11.28
N ALA A 312 -3.62 -15.53 -10.43
CA ALA A 312 -3.96 -14.16 -10.83
C ALA A 312 -2.93 -13.15 -10.30
N GLU A 313 -2.74 -12.04 -11.01
CA GLU A 313 -1.75 -10.99 -10.67
C GLU A 313 -2.37 -9.59 -10.76
N THR A 314 -1.99 -8.67 -9.86
CA THR A 314 -2.49 -7.28 -9.89
C THR A 314 -1.44 -6.30 -10.42
N GLN A 315 -0.23 -6.23 -9.87
CA GLN A 315 0.87 -5.38 -10.37
C GLN A 315 2.23 -5.70 -9.69
N ASN A 316 3.35 -5.32 -10.34
CA ASN A 316 4.69 -5.31 -9.76
C ASN A 316 5.12 -3.86 -9.47
N GLY A 317 5.54 -3.55 -8.24
CA GLY A 317 6.08 -2.25 -7.80
C GLY A 317 6.58 -2.26 -6.35
N GLU A 318 7.18 -1.16 -5.86
CA GLU A 318 7.94 -1.11 -4.59
C GLU A 318 7.22 -0.36 -3.44
N SER A 319 5.99 0.10 -3.64
CA SER A 319 5.24 0.89 -2.65
C SER A 319 4.48 0.03 -1.61
N ILE A 320 3.81 0.66 -0.65
CA ILE A 320 3.02 0.06 0.44
C ILE A 320 1.50 0.14 0.09
N THR A 321 1.13 -0.21 -1.14
CA THR A 321 -0.28 -0.28 -1.56
C THR A 321 -0.83 -1.70 -1.43
N GLY A 322 -2.15 -1.85 -1.30
CA GLY A 322 -2.78 -3.16 -1.18
C GLY A 322 -2.51 -4.04 -2.40
N TYR A 323 -2.43 -3.47 -3.61
CA TYR A 323 -2.14 -4.25 -4.83
C TYR A 323 -0.70 -4.73 -4.91
N GLN A 324 0.26 -4.01 -4.33
CA GLN A 324 1.65 -4.48 -4.29
C GLN A 324 1.86 -5.58 -3.26
N TYR A 325 1.12 -5.54 -2.14
CA TYR A 325 1.04 -6.69 -1.23
C TYR A 325 0.32 -7.88 -1.89
N LEU A 326 -0.73 -7.62 -2.67
CA LEU A 326 -1.51 -8.62 -3.41
C LEU A 326 -1.01 -8.77 -4.86
N ASN A 327 0.31 -8.85 -5.06
CA ASN A 327 0.90 -8.83 -6.41
C ASN A 327 0.54 -10.09 -7.22
N GLY A 328 0.32 -11.21 -6.57
CA GLY A 328 -0.08 -12.47 -7.19
C GLY A 328 -0.62 -13.45 -6.17
N THR A 329 -1.62 -14.25 -6.57
CA THR A 329 -2.19 -15.26 -5.69
C THR A 329 -1.18 -16.37 -5.34
N ASN A 330 -1.40 -17.04 -4.21
CA ASN A 330 -0.52 -18.12 -3.77
C ASN A 330 -1.18 -19.49 -3.89
N ALA A 331 -0.58 -20.39 -4.66
CA ALA A 331 -1.08 -21.75 -4.86
C ALA A 331 -1.21 -22.55 -3.54
N ARG A 332 -0.41 -22.24 -2.51
CA ARG A 332 -0.52 -22.88 -1.19
C ARG A 332 -1.72 -22.39 -0.39
N ALA A 333 -2.17 -21.16 -0.62
CA ALA A 333 -3.39 -20.59 -0.03
C ALA A 333 -4.66 -20.87 -0.86
N GLY A 334 -4.52 -21.44 -2.06
CA GLY A 334 -5.63 -21.85 -2.91
C GLY A 334 -5.81 -21.04 -4.21
N ASP A 335 -4.81 -20.24 -4.60
CA ASP A 335 -4.81 -19.39 -5.80
C ASP A 335 -6.06 -18.49 -5.93
N PHE A 336 -6.29 -17.87 -7.08
CA PHE A 336 -7.58 -17.25 -7.35
C PHE A 336 -8.65 -18.32 -7.57
N ARG A 337 -9.81 -18.18 -6.91
CA ARG A 337 -10.96 -19.06 -7.12
C ARG A 337 -12.15 -18.29 -7.67
N ILE A 338 -12.85 -18.93 -8.60
CA ILE A 338 -14.18 -18.52 -9.05
C ILE A 338 -15.13 -19.69 -8.89
N ASP A 339 -16.33 -19.42 -8.42
CA ASP A 339 -17.44 -20.36 -8.36
C ASP A 339 -18.76 -19.62 -8.57
N GLY A 340 -19.81 -20.35 -8.92
CA GLY A 340 -21.10 -19.73 -9.14
C GLY A 340 -22.04 -20.54 -10.01
N THR A 341 -23.13 -19.89 -10.39
CA THR A 341 -24.18 -20.50 -11.21
C THR A 341 -24.50 -19.59 -12.38
N THR A 342 -24.60 -20.17 -13.57
CA THR A 342 -25.12 -19.49 -14.76
C THR A 342 -26.61 -19.79 -14.94
N HIS A 343 -27.35 -18.85 -15.53
CA HIS A 343 -28.74 -19.03 -15.91
C HIS A 343 -29.03 -18.47 -17.30
N VAL A 344 -29.57 -19.31 -18.19
CA VAL A 344 -29.95 -18.95 -19.56
C VAL A 344 -31.45 -18.67 -19.63
N GLN A 345 -31.79 -17.49 -20.12
CA GLN A 345 -33.15 -17.03 -20.34
C GLN A 345 -33.36 -16.68 -21.83
N PRO A 346 -34.14 -17.47 -22.58
CA PRO A 346 -34.52 -17.10 -23.96
C PRO A 346 -35.44 -15.86 -23.94
N GLN A 347 -35.25 -14.98 -24.92
CA GLN A 347 -36.03 -13.76 -25.07
C GLN A 347 -37.02 -13.83 -26.25
N ALA A 348 -38.02 -12.94 -26.24
CA ALA A 348 -39.07 -12.91 -27.26
C ALA A 348 -38.57 -12.55 -28.67
N ASP A 349 -37.42 -11.87 -28.78
CA ASP A 349 -36.77 -11.51 -30.05
C ASP A 349 -35.81 -12.60 -30.58
N GLY A 350 -35.73 -13.73 -29.87
CA GLY A 350 -34.86 -14.85 -30.21
C GLY A 350 -33.42 -14.72 -29.70
N THR A 351 -33.08 -13.66 -28.95
CA THR A 351 -31.80 -13.57 -28.23
C THR A 351 -31.82 -14.40 -26.96
N TYR A 352 -30.64 -14.62 -26.38
CA TYR A 352 -30.46 -15.31 -25.11
C TYR A 352 -29.79 -14.40 -24.10
N LYS A 353 -30.43 -14.17 -22.95
CA LYS A 353 -29.78 -13.59 -21.79
C LYS A 353 -29.13 -14.69 -20.99
N VAL A 354 -27.85 -14.55 -20.66
CA VAL A 354 -27.16 -15.41 -19.71
C VAL A 354 -26.73 -14.55 -18.53
N THR A 355 -27.26 -14.87 -17.35
CA THR A 355 -26.81 -14.28 -16.09
C THR A 355 -25.77 -15.20 -15.47
N VAL A 356 -24.69 -14.63 -14.95
CA VAL A 356 -23.66 -15.33 -14.20
C VAL A 356 -23.61 -14.72 -12.81
N ASP A 357 -24.07 -15.49 -11.81
CA ASP A 357 -23.93 -15.15 -10.40
C ASP A 357 -22.62 -15.78 -9.90
N GLY A 358 -21.59 -14.94 -9.70
CA GLY A 358 -20.23 -15.38 -9.43
C GLY A 358 -19.74 -14.97 -8.05
N GLY A 359 -19.22 -15.95 -7.32
CA GLY A 359 -18.30 -15.78 -6.20
C GLY A 359 -16.85 -15.74 -6.71
N TYR A 360 -16.09 -14.77 -6.21
CA TYR A 360 -14.68 -14.57 -6.53
C TYR A 360 -13.90 -14.56 -5.22
N GLN A 361 -12.75 -15.23 -5.17
CA GLN A 361 -11.90 -15.24 -3.98
C GLN A 361 -10.43 -15.14 -4.36
N TRP A 362 -9.78 -14.07 -3.89
CA TRP A 362 -8.33 -13.93 -3.91
C TRP A 362 -7.73 -14.64 -2.69
N ASN A 363 -6.76 -15.53 -2.92
CA ASN A 363 -6.04 -16.20 -1.84
C ASN A 363 -4.54 -15.96 -1.95
N ASP A 364 -3.95 -15.53 -0.86
CA ASP A 364 -2.53 -15.24 -0.80
C ASP A 364 -1.95 -15.55 0.57
N ILE A 365 -0.63 -15.65 0.63
CA ILE A 365 0.12 -15.71 1.89
C ILE A 365 0.84 -14.38 2.00
N ILE A 366 0.48 -13.59 2.99
CA ILE A 366 1.25 -12.41 3.36
C ILE A 366 2.45 -12.92 4.15
N ASP A 367 3.50 -13.26 3.42
CA ASP A 367 4.83 -13.51 3.93
C ASP A 367 5.76 -12.33 3.63
N PRO A 368 6.87 -12.16 4.37
CA PRO A 368 7.93 -11.28 3.91
C PRO A 368 8.39 -11.77 2.53
N ASN A 369 8.08 -11.02 1.48
CA ASN A 369 8.36 -11.43 0.11
C ASN A 369 9.81 -11.05 -0.28
N PHE A 370 10.75 -11.98 -0.07
CA PHE A 370 12.20 -11.83 -0.22
C PHE A 370 12.77 -11.60 -1.64
N GLN A 371 12.15 -10.77 -2.49
CA GLN A 371 12.65 -10.55 -3.86
C GLN A 371 13.31 -9.19 -4.17
N TYR A 372 13.31 -8.20 -3.27
CA TYR A 372 13.99 -6.91 -3.52
C TYR A 372 14.60 -6.25 -2.25
N ASP A 373 15.63 -5.41 -2.45
CA ASP A 373 16.51 -4.80 -1.43
C ASP A 373 15.80 -3.91 -0.38
N THR A 374 14.51 -3.58 -0.56
CA THR A 374 13.68 -2.74 0.32
C THR A 374 13.01 -3.49 1.48
N ASP A 375 13.01 -4.82 1.47
CA ASP A 375 12.22 -5.63 2.42
C ASP A 375 12.99 -6.07 3.69
N SER A 376 14.31 -5.89 3.77
CA SER A 376 15.07 -6.13 5.02
C SER A 376 14.74 -5.11 6.12
N TYR A 377 14.32 -3.90 5.73
CA TYR A 377 13.87 -2.83 6.62
C TYR A 377 12.49 -3.12 7.21
N LYS A 378 11.55 -3.63 6.38
CA LYS A 378 10.18 -3.96 6.78
C LYS A 378 10.12 -5.21 7.67
N ASP A 379 10.94 -6.22 7.39
CA ASP A 379 11.06 -7.46 8.18
C ASP A 379 11.65 -7.22 9.57
N LYS A 380 12.74 -6.44 9.68
CA LYS A 380 13.34 -6.12 11.00
C LYS A 380 12.42 -5.24 11.83
N ILE A 381 11.81 -4.20 11.25
CA ILE A 381 10.82 -3.37 11.97
C ILE A 381 9.64 -4.22 12.44
N ALA A 382 9.15 -5.16 11.64
CA ALA A 382 8.13 -6.10 12.08
C ALA A 382 8.63 -6.98 13.23
N GLN A 383 9.80 -7.63 13.14
CA GLN A 383 10.38 -8.41 14.23
C GLN A 383 10.63 -7.59 15.51
N ILE A 384 10.90 -6.29 15.39
CA ILE A 384 11.19 -5.38 16.51
C ILE A 384 9.93 -4.77 17.13
N ILE A 385 8.92 -4.45 16.33
CA ILE A 385 7.59 -4.00 16.78
C ILE A 385 6.81 -5.15 17.42
N THR A 386 7.05 -6.39 16.98
CA THR A 386 6.28 -7.56 17.43
C THR A 386 7.00 -8.44 18.44
N LEU A 387 8.23 -8.10 18.87
CA LEU A 387 9.08 -9.00 19.66
C LEU A 387 9.33 -10.36 18.97
N GLY A 388 9.39 -10.39 17.63
CA GLY A 388 9.52 -11.61 16.84
C GLY A 388 8.22 -12.39 16.67
N GLN A 389 7.05 -11.76 16.89
CA GLN A 389 5.71 -12.35 16.72
C GLN A 389 5.04 -11.98 15.39
N ALA A 390 5.71 -11.22 14.52
CA ALA A 390 5.26 -10.97 13.16
C ALA A 390 5.33 -12.30 12.40
N GLU A 391 4.18 -12.94 12.26
CA GLU A 391 4.04 -14.23 11.63
C GLU A 391 3.34 -14.05 10.27
N PRO A 392 3.82 -14.75 9.22
CA PRO A 392 3.07 -14.83 7.97
C PRO A 392 1.63 -15.29 8.24
N TYR A 393 0.68 -14.75 7.50
CA TYR A 393 -0.73 -15.14 7.61
C TYR A 393 -1.34 -15.30 6.24
N GLN A 394 -2.38 -16.13 6.13
CA GLN A 394 -3.15 -16.23 4.88
C GLN A 394 -4.19 -15.14 4.83
N ILE A 395 -4.28 -14.47 3.68
CA ILE A 395 -5.36 -13.53 3.38
C ILE A 395 -6.28 -14.13 2.33
N HIS A 396 -7.58 -14.08 2.62
CA HIS A 396 -8.63 -14.54 1.73
C HIS A 396 -9.63 -13.40 1.54
N ILE A 397 -9.77 -12.90 0.32
CA ILE A 397 -10.66 -11.78 0.00
C ILE A 397 -11.72 -12.27 -0.98
N GLY A 398 -12.92 -12.50 -0.46
CA GLY A 398 -14.08 -12.97 -1.19
C GLY A 398 -15.09 -11.85 -1.47
N TRP A 399 -15.61 -11.81 -2.69
CA TRP A 399 -16.72 -10.92 -3.08
C TRP A 399 -17.64 -11.61 -4.08
N HIS A 400 -18.90 -11.17 -4.09
CA HIS A 400 -19.88 -11.61 -5.09
C HIS A 400 -20.19 -10.51 -6.10
N SER A 401 -20.38 -10.90 -7.35
CA SER A 401 -20.94 -10.01 -8.37
C SER A 401 -21.70 -10.78 -9.44
N GLU A 402 -22.75 -10.14 -9.96
CA GLU A 402 -23.49 -10.61 -11.12
C GLU A 402 -22.92 -10.00 -12.41
N SER A 403 -22.89 -10.80 -13.48
CA SER A 403 -22.74 -10.31 -14.84
C SER A 403 -23.86 -10.81 -15.75
N GLU A 404 -24.18 -10.01 -16.75
CA GLU A 404 -25.22 -10.31 -17.74
C GLU A 404 -24.64 -10.24 -19.14
N PHE A 405 -24.90 -11.28 -19.92
CA PHE A 405 -24.53 -11.40 -21.31
C PHE A 405 -25.77 -11.52 -22.18
N ILE A 406 -25.76 -10.85 -23.33
CA ILE A 406 -26.77 -11.03 -24.37
C ILE A 406 -26.08 -11.67 -25.56
N PHE A 407 -26.59 -12.82 -25.99
CA PHE A 407 -26.16 -13.52 -27.19
C PHE A 407 -27.26 -13.46 -28.26
N ASP A 408 -26.85 -13.32 -29.52
CA ASP A 408 -27.78 -13.38 -30.64
C ASP A 408 -28.23 -14.83 -30.94
N GLN A 409 -29.08 -14.98 -31.95
CA GLN A 409 -29.62 -16.27 -32.38
C GLN A 409 -28.54 -17.27 -32.85
N SER A 410 -27.36 -16.77 -33.25
CA SER A 410 -26.22 -17.60 -33.66
C SER A 410 -25.31 -17.97 -32.49
N GLY A 411 -25.58 -17.44 -31.30
CA GLY A 411 -24.75 -17.60 -30.10
C GLY A 411 -23.57 -16.63 -30.06
N ALA A 412 -23.56 -15.57 -30.88
CA ALA A 412 -22.53 -14.55 -30.85
C ALA A 412 -22.84 -13.48 -29.78
N LEU A 413 -21.82 -13.02 -29.06
CA LEU A 413 -21.96 -12.01 -28.01
C LEU A 413 -22.37 -10.65 -28.59
N VAL A 414 -23.48 -10.11 -28.09
CA VAL A 414 -24.03 -8.78 -28.45
C VAL A 414 -23.63 -7.73 -27.42
N SER A 415 -23.76 -8.05 -26.13
CA SER A 415 -23.39 -7.15 -25.03
C SER A 415 -23.07 -7.92 -23.77
N ALA A 416 -22.17 -7.37 -22.95
CA ALA A 416 -21.87 -7.83 -21.60
C ALA A 416 -21.90 -6.64 -20.64
N LYS A 417 -22.39 -6.83 -19.41
CA LYS A 417 -22.41 -5.82 -18.35
C LYS A 417 -22.26 -6.47 -16.97
N GLY A 418 -21.87 -5.69 -15.96
CA GLY A 418 -21.56 -6.19 -14.61
C GLY A 418 -20.15 -6.75 -14.55
N TYR A 419 -19.60 -6.95 -13.35
CA TYR A 419 -18.17 -7.30 -13.20
C TYR A 419 -17.82 -8.64 -13.87
N PRO A 420 -16.70 -8.74 -14.61
CA PRO A 420 -15.61 -7.75 -14.79
C PRO A 420 -15.81 -6.69 -15.89
N TYR A 421 -16.99 -6.61 -16.51
CA TYR A 421 -17.34 -5.69 -17.59
C TYR A 421 -17.88 -4.36 -17.05
N LYS A 422 -17.54 -3.26 -17.73
CA LYS A 422 -17.98 -1.90 -17.36
C LYS A 422 -19.14 -1.43 -18.23
#